data_AF-A0A7U9XBJ7-F1
#
_entry.id   AF-A0A7U9XBJ7-F1
#
_cell.length_a   1.000
_cell.length_b   1.000
_cell.length_c   1.000
_cell.angle_alpha   90.00
_cell.angle_beta   90.00
_cell.angle_gamma   90.00
#
_symmetry.space_group_name_H-M   'P 1'
#
loop_
_entity.id
_entity.type
_entity.pdbx_description
1 polymer ?
#
loop_
_entity_poly.entity_id
_entity_poly.type
_entity_poly.pdbx_seq_one_letter_code
_entity_poly.pdbx_strand_id
1 'polypeptide(L)'
;MCPWVWERKYEVDSLCYPLQLAYLIWKNTGCTDHLDEGFQEGAEKILEVFRTEQDHEGASPYHFTRKDTYFTDTLSRDGKGALARPGIGMTWSGFRPSDDACTYGYLIPANMFAVVVLGYLEEIADEVLKDAALKEEAGRLKEEIYEGIESYGIVKTEEFGEVYAYETDGYGQYNLMDDANVPSLLSMEYLGYRGKNPEVAENTRKMIFSEANPYYYEGRKASGIGSPHTPVKYIWHIALAMEGLTAGTAERKLETLHMLAKTDGGTGLMHEGFHADDDSRYTREWFSWANAMFSELVLDYCGYHIKR
;
A
#
# COMPACT_ATOMS: atom_id res chain seq x y z
N MET A 1 0.26 15.63 -21.40
CA MET A 1 0.31 14.16 -21.39
C MET A 1 1.30 13.69 -22.45
N CYS A 2 2.03 12.62 -22.14
CA CYS A 2 2.98 11.96 -23.03
C CYS A 2 2.28 10.75 -23.68
N PRO A 3 2.51 10.41 -24.97
CA PRO A 3 1.84 9.28 -25.63
C PRO A 3 2.16 7.92 -25.01
N TRP A 4 3.20 7.83 -24.18
CA TRP A 4 3.57 6.62 -23.43
C TRP A 4 2.79 6.43 -22.13
N VAL A 5 2.03 7.44 -21.69
CA VAL A 5 1.36 7.47 -20.39
C VAL A 5 -0.14 7.29 -20.60
N TRP A 6 -0.66 6.14 -20.17
CA TRP A 6 -2.10 5.85 -20.17
C TRP A 6 -2.84 6.69 -19.13
N GLU A 7 -2.37 6.65 -17.89
CA GLU A 7 -2.88 7.41 -16.76
C GLU A 7 -1.71 7.96 -15.94
N ARG A 8 -1.92 9.13 -15.32
CA ARG A 8 -0.86 9.84 -14.59
C ARG A 8 -1.35 10.27 -13.21
N LYS A 9 -2.05 9.37 -12.52
CA LYS A 9 -2.28 9.47 -11.08
C LYS A 9 -0.96 9.19 -10.39
N TYR A 10 -0.56 10.09 -9.49
CA TYR A 10 0.64 9.92 -8.70
C TYR A 10 0.30 9.18 -7.41
N GLU A 11 0.89 8.00 -7.30
CA GLU A 11 0.80 7.07 -6.20
C GLU A 11 2.22 6.78 -5.72
N VAL A 12 2.46 6.94 -4.43
CA VAL A 12 3.79 6.64 -3.86
C VAL A 12 4.19 5.20 -4.13
N ASP A 13 3.26 4.25 -4.03
CA ASP A 13 3.53 2.82 -4.23
C ASP A 13 3.84 2.42 -5.67
N SER A 14 3.37 3.18 -6.67
CA SER A 14 3.77 3.03 -8.07
C SER A 14 5.30 3.17 -8.25
N LEU A 15 5.97 3.94 -7.39
CA LEU A 15 7.43 4.07 -7.36
C LEU A 15 8.10 3.03 -6.43
N CYS A 16 7.37 2.46 -5.48
CA CYS A 16 7.88 1.43 -4.59
C CYS A 16 7.96 0.04 -5.25
N TYR A 17 6.93 -0.35 -5.99
CA TYR A 17 6.84 -1.70 -6.58
C TYR A 17 8.02 -2.06 -7.50
N PRO A 18 8.53 -1.17 -8.38
CA PRO A 18 9.71 -1.47 -9.19
C PRO A 18 10.98 -1.71 -8.36
N LEU A 19 11.20 -0.94 -7.29
CA LEU A 19 12.34 -1.12 -6.38
C LEU A 19 12.24 -2.45 -5.64
N GLN A 20 11.05 -2.79 -5.13
CA GLN A 20 10.80 -4.09 -4.51
C GLN A 20 11.07 -5.24 -5.49
N LEU A 21 10.55 -5.16 -6.72
CA LEU A 21 10.75 -6.21 -7.73
C LEU A 21 12.24 -6.41 -8.03
N ALA A 22 12.99 -5.32 -8.24
CA ALA A 22 14.41 -5.37 -8.51
C ALA A 22 15.19 -6.02 -7.36
N TYR A 23 14.86 -5.66 -6.12
CA TYR A 23 15.46 -6.24 -4.93
C TYR A 23 15.13 -7.74 -4.77
N LEU A 24 13.86 -8.12 -4.94
CA LEU A 24 13.42 -9.51 -4.79
C LEU A 24 13.99 -10.44 -5.85
N ILE A 25 14.16 -9.98 -7.11
CA ILE A 25 14.87 -10.76 -8.15
C ILE A 25 16.29 -11.07 -7.67
N TRP A 26 17.00 -10.06 -7.17
CA TRP A 26 18.36 -10.24 -6.66
C TRP A 26 18.41 -11.21 -5.48
N LYS A 27 17.59 -11.01 -4.44
CA LYS A 27 17.63 -11.87 -3.23
C LYS A 27 17.22 -13.31 -3.48
N ASN A 28 16.34 -13.56 -4.46
CA ASN A 28 15.82 -14.91 -4.71
C ASN A 28 16.62 -15.67 -5.78
N THR A 29 17.31 -14.98 -6.69
CA THR A 29 18.03 -15.61 -7.82
C THR A 29 19.54 -15.41 -7.78
N GLY A 30 20.03 -14.39 -7.07
CA GLY A 30 21.41 -13.91 -7.14
C GLY A 30 21.72 -13.08 -8.40
N CYS A 31 20.77 -12.92 -9.32
CA CYS A 31 20.95 -12.12 -10.54
C CYS A 31 20.95 -10.63 -10.21
N THR A 32 21.92 -9.89 -10.74
CA THR A 32 22.04 -8.44 -10.60
C THR A 32 22.09 -7.72 -11.95
N ASP A 33 21.90 -8.44 -13.07
CA ASP A 33 22.06 -7.87 -14.42
C ASP A 33 21.08 -6.73 -14.71
N HIS A 34 19.92 -6.72 -14.05
CA HIS A 34 18.91 -5.66 -14.15
C HIS A 34 19.21 -4.43 -13.28
N LEU A 35 20.23 -4.48 -12.42
CA LEU A 35 20.68 -3.37 -11.59
C LEU A 35 21.76 -2.59 -12.34
N ASP A 36 21.38 -2.06 -13.50
CA ASP A 36 22.25 -1.35 -14.42
C ASP A 36 22.14 0.19 -14.27
N GLU A 37 22.76 0.93 -15.19
CA GLU A 37 22.69 2.40 -15.23
C GLU A 37 21.24 2.92 -15.32
N GLY A 38 20.36 2.20 -16.03
CA GLY A 38 18.95 2.58 -16.16
C GLY A 38 18.18 2.41 -14.86
N PHE A 39 18.47 1.35 -14.09
CA PHE A 39 17.94 1.20 -12.73
C PHE A 39 18.43 2.34 -11.82
N GLN A 40 19.72 2.67 -11.87
CA GLN A 40 20.30 3.74 -11.05
C GLN A 40 19.65 5.10 -11.34
N GLU A 41 19.53 5.48 -12.62
CA GLU A 41 18.83 6.71 -13.02
C GLU A 41 17.36 6.72 -12.57
N GLY A 42 16.70 5.56 -12.60
CA GLY A 42 15.33 5.40 -12.12
C GLY A 42 15.23 5.62 -10.61
N ALA A 43 16.13 5.02 -9.84
CA ALA A 43 16.19 5.15 -8.39
C ALA A 43 16.46 6.59 -7.96
N GLU A 44 17.39 7.29 -8.63
CA GLU A 44 17.67 8.71 -8.36
C GLU A 44 16.44 9.59 -8.60
N LYS A 45 15.68 9.34 -9.67
CA LYS A 45 14.41 10.06 -9.93
C LYS A 45 13.35 9.77 -8.88
N ILE A 46 13.28 8.54 -8.37
CA ILE A 46 12.36 8.20 -7.28
C ILE A 46 12.70 8.99 -6.02
N LEU A 47 13.99 9.06 -5.66
CA LEU A 47 14.45 9.87 -4.53
C LEU A 47 14.13 11.35 -4.72
N GLU A 48 14.35 11.89 -5.92
CA GLU A 48 14.01 13.28 -6.26
C GLU A 48 12.50 13.56 -6.11
N VAL A 49 11.65 12.65 -6.59
CA VAL A 49 10.19 12.79 -6.47
C VAL A 49 9.77 12.72 -5.00
N PHE A 50 10.19 11.71 -4.26
CA PHE A 50 9.82 11.58 -2.85
C PHE A 50 10.26 12.79 -2.03
N ARG A 51 11.46 13.32 -2.27
CA ARG A 51 11.98 14.57 -1.69
C ARG A 51 11.11 15.77 -2.03
N THR A 52 10.81 15.95 -3.31
CA THR A 52 9.94 17.05 -3.79
C THR A 52 8.59 17.01 -3.10
N GLU A 53 8.03 15.81 -2.96
CA GLU A 53 6.71 15.59 -2.37
C GLU A 53 6.70 15.60 -0.82
N GLN A 54 7.86 15.74 -0.15
CA GLN A 54 7.91 16.13 1.28
C GLN A 54 7.48 17.60 1.50
N ASP A 55 7.55 18.43 0.45
CA ASP A 55 7.01 19.80 0.39
C ASP A 55 6.10 19.97 -0.84
N HIS A 56 4.97 19.24 -0.86
CA HIS A 56 4.02 19.30 -1.97
C HIS A 56 3.53 20.74 -2.27
N GLU A 57 3.27 21.52 -1.22
CA GLU A 57 2.69 22.86 -1.37
C GLU A 57 3.67 23.87 -1.96
N GLY A 58 4.95 23.81 -1.55
CA GLY A 58 6.00 24.76 -1.94
C GLY A 58 6.85 24.32 -3.13
N ALA A 59 7.10 23.02 -3.29
CA ALA A 59 8.06 22.50 -4.26
C ALA A 59 7.41 21.72 -5.42
N SER A 60 6.27 21.05 -5.20
CA SER A 60 5.73 20.16 -6.23
C SER A 60 5.14 20.91 -7.43
N PRO A 61 5.55 20.54 -8.66
CA PRO A 61 4.90 21.00 -9.88
C PRO A 61 3.69 20.12 -10.26
N TYR A 62 3.43 19.02 -9.54
CA TYR A 62 2.39 18.06 -9.88
C TYR A 62 0.99 18.65 -9.61
N HIS A 63 0.11 18.50 -10.58
CA HIS A 63 -1.31 18.77 -10.42
C HIS A 63 -2.10 17.79 -11.30
N PHE A 64 -3.28 17.38 -10.83
CA PHE A 64 -4.15 16.47 -11.58
C PHE A 64 -5.60 16.88 -11.45
N THR A 65 -6.26 17.09 -12.60
CA THR A 65 -7.70 17.32 -12.64
C THR A 65 -8.32 16.49 -13.75
N ARG A 66 -9.37 15.76 -13.41
CA ARG A 66 -10.21 15.05 -14.37
C ARG A 66 -11.60 15.67 -14.34
N LYS A 67 -12.17 15.89 -15.52
CA LYS A 67 -13.50 16.49 -15.68
C LYS A 67 -14.55 15.39 -15.75
N ASP A 68 -15.78 15.75 -15.38
CA ASP A 68 -16.97 14.89 -15.52
C ASP A 68 -16.81 13.51 -14.86
N THR A 69 -16.15 13.49 -13.69
CA THR A 69 -15.85 12.27 -12.93
C THR A 69 -16.26 12.40 -11.46
N TYR A 70 -16.10 11.32 -10.69
CA TYR A 70 -16.31 11.29 -9.26
C TYR A 70 -15.23 12.08 -8.51
N PHE A 71 -15.55 12.56 -7.31
CA PHE A 71 -14.59 13.32 -6.50
C PHE A 71 -13.36 12.49 -6.09
N THR A 72 -13.47 11.16 -6.06
CA THR A 72 -12.36 10.23 -5.81
C THR A 72 -11.46 10.05 -7.03
N ASP A 73 -11.87 10.51 -8.22
CA ASP A 73 -11.13 10.30 -9.47
C ASP A 73 -10.48 11.59 -9.99
N THR A 74 -10.41 12.62 -9.14
CA THR A 74 -9.76 13.91 -9.39
C THR A 74 -9.23 14.52 -8.10
N LEU A 75 -8.24 15.41 -8.17
CA LEU A 75 -7.76 16.12 -6.99
C LEU A 75 -8.48 17.46 -6.81
N SER A 76 -8.74 17.82 -5.55
CA SER A 76 -9.29 19.12 -5.15
C SER A 76 -8.26 20.25 -5.32
N ARG A 77 -8.64 21.49 -5.00
CA ARG A 77 -7.74 22.67 -5.00
C ARG A 77 -6.98 22.85 -6.32
N ASP A 78 -7.72 22.92 -7.43
CA ASP A 78 -7.17 23.04 -8.78
C ASP A 78 -6.13 21.97 -9.14
N GLY A 79 -6.34 20.76 -8.59
CA GLY A 79 -5.52 19.59 -8.86
C GLY A 79 -4.37 19.35 -7.89
N LYS A 80 -4.28 20.12 -6.80
CA LYS A 80 -3.27 19.93 -5.73
C LYS A 80 -3.69 18.98 -4.60
N GLY A 81 -4.96 18.59 -4.56
CA GLY A 81 -5.49 17.78 -3.47
C GLY A 81 -5.60 18.54 -2.14
N ALA A 82 -5.88 17.81 -1.06
CA ALA A 82 -5.99 18.39 0.28
C ALA A 82 -4.66 19.03 0.74
N LEU A 83 -4.76 20.05 1.61
CA LEU A 83 -3.57 20.67 2.19
C LEU A 83 -2.74 19.62 2.94
N ALA A 84 -1.42 19.67 2.75
CA ALA A 84 -0.47 18.82 3.44
C ALA A 84 0.60 19.69 4.11
N ARG A 85 0.88 19.43 5.38
CA ARG A 85 1.88 20.18 6.15
C ARG A 85 3.29 19.80 5.70
N PRO A 86 4.08 20.71 5.09
CA PRO A 86 5.42 20.38 4.64
C PRO A 86 6.38 20.16 5.82
N GLY A 87 7.48 19.44 5.54
CA GLY A 87 8.58 19.29 6.50
C GLY A 87 8.28 18.38 7.69
N ILE A 88 7.32 17.46 7.55
CA ILE A 88 7.03 16.43 8.56
C ILE A 88 7.71 15.08 8.29
N GLY A 89 8.56 15.01 7.27
CA GLY A 89 9.34 13.81 6.91
C GLY A 89 8.65 12.88 5.90
N MET A 90 7.34 12.67 5.98
CA MET A 90 6.61 11.83 5.02
C MET A 90 6.51 12.47 3.62
N THR A 91 6.36 11.63 2.60
CA THR A 91 6.14 12.05 1.21
C THR A 91 4.64 12.01 0.86
N TRP A 92 4.17 13.02 0.14
CA TRP A 92 2.79 13.16 -0.28
C TRP A 92 2.40 12.11 -1.34
N SER A 93 1.14 11.67 -1.35
CA SER A 93 0.52 10.85 -2.39
C SER A 93 -0.78 11.50 -2.85
N GLY A 94 -0.98 11.60 -4.15
CA GLY A 94 -2.23 12.13 -4.71
C GLY A 94 -3.36 11.10 -4.65
N PHE A 95 -3.01 9.85 -4.94
CA PHE A 95 -3.95 8.74 -5.00
C PHE A 95 -3.44 7.56 -4.18
N ARG A 96 -4.37 6.67 -3.82
CA ARG A 96 -4.17 5.38 -3.17
C ARG A 96 -3.84 4.31 -4.22
N PRO A 97 -3.36 3.12 -3.82
CA PRO A 97 -3.25 1.98 -4.72
C PRO A 97 -4.59 1.46 -5.28
N SER A 98 -5.73 2.00 -4.83
CA SER A 98 -7.05 1.79 -5.41
C SER A 98 -7.38 2.74 -6.57
N ASP A 99 -6.43 3.58 -6.97
CA ASP A 99 -6.61 4.72 -7.89
C ASP A 99 -7.53 5.84 -7.35
N ASP A 100 -8.06 5.73 -6.12
CA ASP A 100 -8.89 6.77 -5.52
C ASP A 100 -8.03 7.88 -4.88
N ALA A 101 -8.49 9.13 -4.97
CA ALA A 101 -7.82 10.29 -4.42
C ALA A 101 -7.69 10.18 -2.90
N CYS A 102 -6.51 10.50 -2.38
CA CYS A 102 -6.28 10.54 -0.94
C CYS A 102 -7.16 11.61 -0.29
N THR A 103 -7.75 11.30 0.87
CA THR A 103 -8.48 12.32 1.66
C THR A 103 -7.48 13.30 2.25
N TYR A 104 -6.39 12.79 2.82
CA TYR A 104 -5.24 13.56 3.28
C TYR A 104 -3.96 13.03 2.63
N GLY A 105 -3.06 13.94 2.26
CA GLY A 105 -1.97 13.63 1.34
C GLY A 105 -0.89 12.69 1.87
N TYR A 106 -0.75 12.50 3.19
CA TYR A 106 0.20 11.54 3.74
C TYR A 106 -0.49 10.20 3.95
N LEU A 107 -0.51 9.39 2.90
CA LEU A 107 -0.98 8.01 2.92
C LEU A 107 0.02 7.13 3.68
N ILE A 108 -0.35 6.73 4.89
CA ILE A 108 0.52 6.04 5.84
C ILE A 108 1.04 4.69 5.31
N PRO A 109 0.19 3.75 4.81
CA PRO A 109 0.71 2.47 4.33
C PRO A 109 1.63 2.60 3.11
N ALA A 110 1.43 3.59 2.24
CA ALA A 110 2.34 3.85 1.13
C ALA A 110 3.69 4.44 1.60
N ASN A 111 3.67 5.31 2.61
CA ASN A 111 4.90 5.79 3.26
C ASN A 111 5.64 4.65 4.00
N MET A 112 4.92 3.73 4.64
CA MET A 112 5.50 2.52 5.22
C MET A 112 6.20 1.67 4.15
N PHE A 113 5.57 1.52 2.98
CA PHE A 113 6.19 0.81 1.87
C PHE A 113 7.43 1.53 1.33
N ALA A 114 7.38 2.87 1.23
CA ALA A 114 8.53 3.69 0.85
C ALA A 114 9.73 3.47 1.79
N VAL A 115 9.51 3.44 3.12
CA VAL A 115 10.57 3.12 4.10
C VAL A 115 11.22 1.77 3.81
N VAL A 116 10.43 0.74 3.53
CA VAL A 116 10.97 -0.59 3.23
C VAL A 116 11.84 -0.56 1.97
N VAL A 117 11.31 -0.03 0.86
CA VAL A 117 12.03 -0.09 -0.43
C VAL A 117 13.23 0.85 -0.48
N LEU A 118 13.24 1.92 0.32
CA LEU A 118 14.43 2.75 0.52
C LEU A 118 15.52 1.97 1.29
N GLY A 119 15.14 1.10 2.21
CA GLY A 119 16.07 0.14 2.83
C GLY A 119 16.64 -0.86 1.81
N TYR A 120 15.80 -1.35 0.89
CA TYR A 120 16.26 -2.20 -0.21
C TYR A 120 17.22 -1.46 -1.15
N LEU A 121 16.92 -0.19 -1.47
CA LEU A 121 17.78 0.64 -2.30
C LEU A 121 19.13 0.93 -1.62
N GLU A 122 19.13 1.18 -0.31
CA GLU A 122 20.36 1.36 0.48
C GLU A 122 21.26 0.11 0.38
N GLU A 123 20.69 -1.08 0.50
CA GLU A 123 21.43 -2.33 0.39
C GLU A 123 21.92 -2.62 -1.04
N ILE A 124 21.09 -2.36 -2.05
CA ILE A 124 21.50 -2.47 -3.46
C ILE A 124 22.66 -1.52 -3.76
N ALA A 125 22.57 -0.27 -3.31
CA ALA A 125 23.59 0.74 -3.52
C ALA A 125 24.92 0.33 -2.87
N ASP A 126 24.87 -0.25 -1.67
CA ASP A 126 26.05 -0.71 -0.94
C ASP A 126 26.67 -1.99 -1.52
N GLU A 127 25.87 -3.01 -1.78
CA GLU A 127 26.35 -4.35 -2.10
C GLU A 127 26.62 -4.55 -3.60
N VAL A 128 25.79 -3.97 -4.46
CA VAL A 128 25.82 -4.22 -5.91
C VAL A 128 26.42 -3.03 -6.66
N LEU A 129 25.82 -1.84 -6.52
CA LEU A 129 26.22 -0.67 -7.31
C LEU A 129 27.53 -0.03 -6.82
N LYS A 130 27.87 -0.26 -5.55
CA LYS A 130 29.01 0.39 -4.87
C LYS A 130 28.93 1.92 -4.92
N ASP A 131 27.71 2.45 -4.82
CA ASP A 131 27.43 3.87 -4.82
C ASP A 131 27.14 4.36 -3.39
N ALA A 132 28.16 4.97 -2.78
CA ALA A 132 28.06 5.50 -1.43
C ALA A 132 27.11 6.71 -1.32
N ALA A 133 26.97 7.51 -2.38
CA ALA A 133 26.11 8.70 -2.36
C ALA A 133 24.63 8.30 -2.43
N LEU A 134 24.31 7.35 -3.32
CA LEU A 134 22.96 6.79 -3.43
C LEU A 134 22.55 6.08 -2.13
N LYS A 135 23.47 5.31 -1.54
CA LYS A 135 23.26 4.66 -0.23
C LYS A 135 22.91 5.68 0.85
N GLU A 136 23.73 6.72 0.99
CA GLU A 136 23.54 7.75 2.02
C GLU A 136 22.21 8.48 1.85
N GLU A 137 21.86 8.84 0.61
CA GLU A 137 20.62 9.57 0.35
C GLU A 137 19.37 8.69 0.58
N ALA A 138 19.39 7.44 0.13
CA ALA A 138 18.30 6.49 0.40
C ALA A 138 18.13 6.25 1.90
N GLY A 139 19.23 6.04 2.64
CA GLY A 139 19.21 5.86 4.09
C GLY A 139 18.68 7.08 4.83
N ARG A 140 19.09 8.29 4.43
CA ARG A 140 18.61 9.54 5.03
C ARG A 140 17.12 9.76 4.80
N LEU A 141 16.65 9.62 3.56
CA LEU A 141 15.23 9.79 3.23
C LEU A 141 14.36 8.73 3.94
N LYS A 142 14.85 7.48 4.02
CA LYS A 142 14.20 6.40 4.78
C LYS A 142 13.97 6.80 6.24
N GLU A 143 15.01 7.28 6.92
CA GLU A 143 14.93 7.70 8.33
C GLU A 143 13.95 8.86 8.52
N GLU A 144 13.97 9.85 7.63
CA GLU A 144 13.04 10.98 7.71
C GLU A 144 11.57 10.56 7.54
N ILE A 145 11.27 9.72 6.56
CA ILE A 145 9.90 9.22 6.34
C ILE A 145 9.48 8.36 7.54
N TYR A 146 10.36 7.47 8.02
CA TYR A 146 10.09 6.63 9.18
C TYR A 146 9.75 7.45 10.43
N GLU A 147 10.58 8.44 10.76
CA GLU A 147 10.33 9.33 11.90
C GLU A 147 9.05 10.16 11.70
N GLY A 148 8.74 10.53 10.45
CA GLY A 148 7.49 11.19 10.08
C GLY A 148 6.26 10.32 10.36
N ILE A 149 6.28 9.04 9.96
CA ILE A 149 5.20 8.09 10.24
C ILE A 149 5.02 7.92 11.75
N GLU A 150 6.11 7.69 12.48
CA GLU A 150 6.04 7.41 13.92
C GLU A 150 5.65 8.65 14.74
N SER A 151 5.81 9.86 14.20
CA SER A 151 5.44 11.11 14.88
C SER A 151 4.05 11.62 14.50
N TYR A 152 3.62 11.42 13.26
CA TYR A 152 2.41 12.04 12.70
C TYR A 152 1.40 11.03 12.14
N GLY A 153 1.77 9.76 12.00
CA GLY A 153 0.90 8.68 11.50
C GLY A 153 0.18 7.92 12.59
N ILE A 154 0.52 8.13 13.87
CA ILE A 154 -0.09 7.44 15.02
C ILE A 154 -1.07 8.39 15.71
N VAL A 155 -2.28 7.90 15.98
CA VAL A 155 -3.30 8.64 16.73
C VAL A 155 -3.91 7.76 17.82
N LYS A 156 -4.31 8.39 18.92
CA LYS A 156 -4.99 7.71 20.02
C LYS A 156 -6.50 7.69 19.80
N THR A 157 -7.08 6.50 19.87
CA THR A 157 -8.52 6.23 19.87
C THR A 157 -8.98 5.83 21.27
N GLU A 158 -10.28 5.98 21.54
CA GLU A 158 -10.87 5.58 22.83
C GLU A 158 -10.95 4.06 22.98
N GLU A 159 -11.34 3.35 21.91
CA GLU A 159 -11.58 1.90 21.92
C GLU A 159 -10.30 1.06 21.74
N PHE A 160 -9.40 1.49 20.85
CA PHE A 160 -8.24 0.69 20.45
C PHE A 160 -6.91 1.23 21.00
N GLY A 161 -6.89 2.39 21.67
CA GLY A 161 -5.65 3.04 22.07
C GLY A 161 -4.91 3.63 20.87
N GLU A 162 -3.58 3.59 20.88
CA GLU A 162 -2.76 4.10 19.77
C GLU A 162 -2.83 3.17 18.56
N VAL A 163 -3.17 3.74 17.40
CA VAL A 163 -3.28 3.06 16.11
C VAL A 163 -2.60 3.90 15.02
N TYR A 164 -2.18 3.25 13.94
CA TYR A 164 -1.83 3.96 12.71
C TYR A 164 -3.12 4.45 12.02
N ALA A 165 -3.13 5.71 11.63
CA ALA A 165 -4.13 6.23 10.70
C ALA A 165 -3.88 5.69 9.30
N TYR A 166 -4.91 5.70 8.45
CA TYR A 166 -4.74 5.39 7.03
C TYR A 166 -4.10 6.58 6.30
N GLU A 167 -4.59 7.80 6.58
CA GLU A 167 -4.06 9.04 6.03
C GLU A 167 -4.02 10.14 7.10
N THR A 168 -3.08 11.08 6.95
CA THR A 168 -2.98 12.31 7.76
C THR A 168 -2.59 13.50 6.90
N ASP A 169 -2.92 14.72 7.35
CA ASP A 169 -2.48 15.97 6.71
C ASP A 169 -1.25 16.60 7.41
N GLY A 170 -0.84 16.07 8.56
CA GLY A 170 0.21 16.63 9.41
C GLY A 170 -0.18 17.88 10.23
N TYR A 171 -1.37 18.44 10.00
CA TYR A 171 -1.98 19.49 10.83
C TYR A 171 -2.84 18.92 11.97
N GLY A 172 -3.05 17.60 11.98
CA GLY A 172 -3.76 16.88 13.04
C GLY A 172 -5.11 16.32 12.60
N GLN A 173 -5.39 16.29 11.29
CA GLN A 173 -6.52 15.55 10.74
C GLN A 173 -6.10 14.14 10.37
N TYR A 174 -6.98 13.18 10.64
CA TYR A 174 -6.74 11.76 10.42
C TYR A 174 -7.92 11.11 9.71
N ASN A 175 -7.63 10.21 8.79
CA ASN A 175 -8.59 9.28 8.22
C ASN A 175 -8.35 7.89 8.83
N LEU A 176 -9.32 7.38 9.59
CA LEU A 176 -9.24 6.08 10.25
C LEU A 176 -10.08 5.07 9.47
N MET A 177 -9.39 4.25 8.69
CA MET A 177 -9.97 3.20 7.84
C MET A 177 -8.87 2.21 7.48
N ASP A 178 -9.19 1.22 6.66
CA ASP A 178 -8.23 0.58 5.77
C ASP A 178 -8.90 0.30 4.43
N ASP A 179 -8.08 0.11 3.40
CA ASP A 179 -8.50 -0.24 2.05
C ASP A 179 -7.96 -1.62 1.67
N ALA A 180 -8.66 -2.32 0.78
CA ALA A 180 -8.26 -3.64 0.31
C ALA A 180 -6.98 -3.64 -0.54
N ASN A 181 -6.68 -2.57 -1.26
CA ASN A 181 -5.51 -2.49 -2.13
C ASN A 181 -4.21 -2.42 -1.31
N VAL A 182 -3.17 -3.11 -1.79
CA VAL A 182 -1.83 -3.07 -1.18
C VAL A 182 -1.02 -1.95 -1.85
N PRO A 183 -0.29 -1.10 -1.11
CA PRO A 183 -0.10 -1.13 0.34
C PRO A 183 -1.31 -0.64 1.15
N SER A 184 -1.72 -1.47 2.11
CA SER A 184 -2.73 -1.22 3.15
C SER A 184 -2.15 -1.35 4.56
N LEU A 185 -2.87 -0.89 5.59
CA LEU A 185 -2.45 -1.11 6.99
C LEU A 185 -2.42 -2.60 7.32
N LEU A 186 -3.35 -3.40 6.78
CA LEU A 186 -3.34 -4.86 6.87
C LEU A 186 -2.03 -5.47 6.33
N SER A 187 -1.50 -4.91 5.24
CA SER A 187 -0.31 -5.42 4.56
C SER A 187 1.02 -4.99 5.17
N MET A 188 1.01 -4.17 6.24
CA MET A 188 2.23 -3.62 6.86
C MET A 188 3.30 -4.68 7.14
N GLU A 189 2.91 -5.79 7.78
CA GLU A 189 3.83 -6.88 8.10
C GLU A 189 4.32 -7.59 6.83
N TYR A 190 3.40 -7.84 5.90
CA TYR A 190 3.69 -8.43 4.60
C TYR A 190 4.66 -7.58 3.78
N LEU A 191 4.62 -6.25 3.88
CA LEU A 191 5.58 -5.40 3.19
C LEU A 191 6.92 -5.32 3.93
N GLY A 192 6.97 -5.74 5.20
CA GLY A 192 8.19 -5.72 6.00
C GLY A 192 8.39 -4.45 6.82
N TYR A 193 7.39 -3.57 6.90
CA TYR A 193 7.45 -2.41 7.80
C TYR A 193 7.36 -2.87 9.26
N ARG A 194 8.09 -2.18 10.14
CA ARG A 194 8.12 -2.45 11.58
C ARG A 194 8.10 -1.12 12.33
N GLY A 195 7.01 -0.84 13.05
CA GLY A 195 6.86 0.34 13.89
C GLY A 195 7.70 0.30 15.17
N LYS A 196 7.81 1.45 15.86
CA LYS A 196 8.54 1.54 17.15
C LYS A 196 7.86 0.75 18.27
N ASN A 197 6.53 0.72 18.27
CA ASN A 197 5.73 -0.01 19.26
C ASN A 197 4.86 -1.08 18.57
N PRO A 198 5.16 -2.39 18.78
CA PRO A 198 4.36 -3.48 18.22
C PRO A 198 2.88 -3.44 18.63
N GLU A 199 2.56 -2.87 19.80
CA GLU A 199 1.18 -2.75 20.28
C GLU A 199 0.34 -1.86 19.36
N VAL A 200 0.94 -0.82 18.74
CA VAL A 200 0.24 0.07 17.80
C VAL A 200 -0.20 -0.72 16.57
N ALA A 201 0.66 -1.60 16.04
CA ALA A 201 0.32 -2.45 14.90
C ALA A 201 -0.79 -3.46 15.26
N GLU A 202 -0.74 -4.05 16.46
CA GLU A 202 -1.78 -4.96 16.95
C GLU A 202 -3.13 -4.24 17.11
N ASN A 203 -3.14 -3.06 17.72
CA ASN A 203 -4.32 -2.23 17.89
C ASN A 203 -4.90 -1.79 16.54
N THR A 204 -4.03 -1.41 15.60
CA THR A 204 -4.42 -1.08 14.22
C THR A 204 -5.11 -2.28 13.58
N ARG A 205 -4.52 -3.48 13.69
CA ARG A 205 -5.14 -4.70 13.14
C ARG A 205 -6.53 -4.96 13.73
N LYS A 206 -6.72 -4.76 15.04
CA LYS A 206 -8.04 -4.89 15.68
C LYS A 206 -9.03 -3.86 15.14
N MET A 207 -8.62 -2.60 14.99
CA MET A 207 -9.47 -1.52 14.48
C MET A 207 -9.93 -1.80 13.04
N ILE A 208 -9.02 -2.21 12.15
CA ILE A 208 -9.34 -2.39 10.73
C ILE A 208 -10.24 -3.60 10.42
N PHE A 209 -10.29 -4.57 11.34
CA PHE A 209 -11.19 -5.74 11.31
C PHE A 209 -12.42 -5.56 12.22
N SER A 210 -12.87 -4.31 12.40
CA SER A 210 -14.06 -3.98 13.19
C SER A 210 -14.93 -2.96 12.45
N GLU A 211 -16.13 -2.70 12.97
CA GLU A 211 -17.03 -1.66 12.44
C GLU A 211 -16.43 -0.24 12.54
N ALA A 212 -15.34 -0.04 13.28
CA ALA A 212 -14.59 1.22 13.28
C ALA A 212 -13.94 1.51 11.92
N ASN A 213 -13.65 0.48 11.11
CA ASN A 213 -13.29 0.66 9.71
C ASN A 213 -14.56 0.74 8.85
N PRO A 214 -14.85 1.88 8.21
CA PRO A 214 -16.07 2.04 7.40
C PRO A 214 -16.14 1.12 6.17
N TYR A 215 -15.02 0.48 5.81
CA TYR A 215 -14.93 -0.45 4.69
C TYR A 215 -14.71 -1.89 5.13
N TYR A 216 -14.80 -2.19 6.43
CA TYR A 216 -14.94 -3.56 6.90
C TYR A 216 -16.42 -3.97 6.83
N TYR A 217 -16.69 -5.11 6.19
CA TYR A 217 -18.05 -5.61 6.02
C TYR A 217 -18.17 -7.04 6.51
N GLU A 218 -19.31 -7.35 7.11
CA GLU A 218 -19.68 -8.71 7.50
C GLU A 218 -20.92 -9.17 6.72
N GLY A 219 -20.88 -10.42 6.29
CA GLY A 219 -21.98 -11.03 5.56
C GLY A 219 -22.04 -12.54 5.74
N ARG A 220 -23.08 -13.15 5.18
CA ARG A 220 -23.34 -14.59 5.33
C ARG A 220 -22.27 -15.48 4.68
N LYS A 221 -21.57 -15.00 3.65
CA LYS A 221 -20.55 -15.77 2.91
C LYS A 221 -19.16 -15.53 3.46
N ALA A 222 -18.82 -14.28 3.75
CA ALA A 222 -17.52 -13.90 4.28
C ALA A 222 -17.60 -12.51 4.93
N SER A 223 -16.59 -12.20 5.73
CA SER A 223 -16.32 -10.88 6.28
C SER A 223 -14.92 -10.44 5.85
N GLY A 224 -14.71 -9.14 5.65
CA GLY A 224 -13.41 -8.65 5.21
C GLY A 224 -13.43 -7.16 4.85
N ILE A 225 -12.28 -6.68 4.40
CA ILE A 225 -12.08 -5.29 4.01
C ILE A 225 -12.42 -5.12 2.52
N GLY A 226 -13.16 -4.07 2.22
CA GLY A 226 -13.50 -3.61 0.89
C GLY A 226 -12.75 -2.35 0.49
N SER A 227 -13.37 -1.54 -0.36
CA SER A 227 -12.85 -0.25 -0.78
C SER A 227 -13.99 0.69 -1.15
N PRO A 228 -13.88 2.02 -0.91
CA PRO A 228 -14.78 3.01 -1.49
C PRO A 228 -14.88 2.94 -3.03
N HIS A 229 -13.89 2.32 -3.69
CA HIS A 229 -13.90 2.09 -5.12
C HIS A 229 -15.01 1.14 -5.59
N THR A 230 -15.48 0.26 -4.69
CA THR A 230 -16.53 -0.74 -4.97
C THR A 230 -17.83 -0.43 -4.22
N PRO A 231 -18.97 -0.99 -4.66
CA PRO A 231 -20.24 -0.79 -3.96
C PRO A 231 -20.19 -1.24 -2.49
N VAL A 232 -21.05 -0.65 -1.66
CA VAL A 232 -21.20 -1.01 -0.24
C VAL A 232 -21.41 -2.52 -0.07
N LYS A 233 -20.80 -3.10 0.98
CA LYS A 233 -20.76 -4.54 1.29
C LYS A 233 -19.95 -5.41 0.33
N TYR A 234 -19.15 -4.82 -0.57
CA TYR A 234 -18.20 -5.60 -1.37
C TYR A 234 -16.90 -5.74 -0.59
N ILE A 235 -16.45 -6.98 -0.42
CA ILE A 235 -15.15 -7.34 0.16
C ILE A 235 -14.25 -7.85 -0.94
N TRP A 236 -12.95 -7.61 -0.81
CA TRP A 236 -12.00 -7.88 -1.89
C TRP A 236 -11.21 -9.16 -1.66
N HIS A 237 -10.99 -9.93 -2.72
CA HIS A 237 -10.17 -11.13 -2.62
C HIS A 237 -8.71 -10.82 -2.27
N ILE A 238 -8.19 -9.64 -2.66
CA ILE A 238 -6.85 -9.18 -2.26
C ILE A 238 -6.76 -9.03 -0.75
N ALA A 239 -7.74 -8.39 -0.11
CA ALA A 239 -7.75 -8.21 1.35
C ALA A 239 -7.80 -9.55 2.08
N LEU A 240 -8.64 -10.49 1.61
CA LEU A 240 -8.72 -11.83 2.17
C LEU A 240 -7.41 -12.60 2.00
N ALA A 241 -6.79 -12.56 0.81
CA ALA A 241 -5.50 -13.19 0.59
C ALA A 241 -4.41 -12.56 1.48
N MET A 242 -4.42 -11.25 1.68
CA MET A 242 -3.50 -10.54 2.57
C MET A 242 -3.71 -10.89 4.05
N GLU A 243 -4.96 -11.05 4.49
CA GLU A 243 -5.27 -11.55 5.82
C GLU A 243 -4.65 -12.94 6.04
N GLY A 244 -4.75 -13.83 5.05
CA GLY A 244 -4.11 -15.14 5.05
C GLY A 244 -2.57 -15.03 5.09
N LEU A 245 -1.97 -14.23 4.22
CA LEU A 245 -0.51 -14.05 4.15
C LEU A 245 0.07 -13.49 5.46
N THR A 246 -0.71 -12.71 6.19
CA THR A 246 -0.35 -12.14 7.50
C THR A 246 -0.90 -12.95 8.68
N ALA A 247 -1.44 -14.14 8.44
CA ALA A 247 -1.94 -15.00 9.50
C ALA A 247 -0.79 -15.72 10.23
N GLY A 248 -0.86 -15.76 11.57
CA GLY A 248 0.16 -16.36 12.42
C GLY A 248 0.21 -17.88 12.44
N THR A 249 -0.74 -18.59 11.81
CA THR A 249 -0.78 -20.06 11.80
C THR A 249 -1.17 -20.65 10.45
N ALA A 250 -0.72 -21.88 10.17
CA ALA A 250 -1.06 -22.58 8.94
C ALA A 250 -2.55 -22.93 8.85
N GLU A 251 -3.21 -23.18 9.99
CA GLU A 251 -4.64 -23.45 10.05
C GLU A 251 -5.44 -22.24 9.58
N ARG A 252 -5.07 -21.03 10.01
CA ARG A 252 -5.72 -19.80 9.55
C ARG A 252 -5.50 -19.56 8.06
N LYS A 253 -4.30 -19.80 7.53
CA LYS A 253 -4.02 -19.73 6.09
C LYS A 253 -4.92 -20.67 5.30
N LEU A 254 -5.08 -21.92 5.76
CA LEU A 254 -5.94 -22.90 5.11
C LEU A 254 -7.42 -22.50 5.17
N GLU A 255 -7.89 -21.99 6.29
CA GLU A 255 -9.26 -21.46 6.43
C GLU A 255 -9.52 -20.33 5.42
N THR A 256 -8.59 -19.38 5.29
CA THR A 256 -8.66 -18.31 4.29
C THR A 256 -8.66 -18.85 2.86
N LEU A 257 -7.80 -19.82 2.52
CA LEU A 257 -7.80 -20.46 1.20
C LEU A 257 -9.14 -21.13 0.88
N HIS A 258 -9.74 -21.81 1.86
CA HIS A 258 -11.07 -22.39 1.70
C HIS A 258 -12.17 -21.34 1.56
N MET A 259 -12.03 -20.18 2.21
CA MET A 259 -12.96 -19.07 2.05
C MET A 259 -12.88 -18.51 0.62
N LEU A 260 -11.67 -18.16 0.15
CA LEU A 260 -11.40 -17.66 -1.20
C LEU A 260 -11.98 -18.60 -2.27
N ALA A 261 -11.74 -19.91 -2.14
CA ALA A 261 -12.26 -20.91 -3.07
C ALA A 261 -13.79 -21.10 -3.03
N LYS A 262 -14.46 -20.67 -1.96
CA LYS A 262 -15.93 -20.74 -1.80
C LYS A 262 -16.65 -19.46 -2.20
N THR A 263 -15.91 -18.39 -2.49
CA THR A 263 -16.44 -17.06 -2.84
C THR A 263 -16.00 -16.60 -4.24
N ASP A 264 -15.62 -17.54 -5.09
CA ASP A 264 -15.19 -17.29 -6.47
C ASP A 264 -16.37 -17.08 -7.44
N GLY A 265 -17.62 -16.98 -6.95
CA GLY A 265 -18.81 -16.83 -7.80
C GLY A 265 -19.02 -17.97 -8.81
N GLY A 266 -18.36 -19.12 -8.63
CA GLY A 266 -18.37 -20.26 -9.54
C GLY A 266 -17.51 -20.09 -10.80
N THR A 267 -16.61 -19.10 -10.85
CA THR A 267 -15.77 -18.82 -12.03
C THR A 267 -14.43 -19.56 -12.00
N GLY A 268 -13.99 -20.04 -10.84
CA GLY A 268 -12.64 -20.58 -10.64
C GLY A 268 -11.54 -19.51 -10.60
N LEU A 269 -11.90 -18.22 -10.49
CA LEU A 269 -10.97 -17.08 -10.46
C LEU A 269 -11.26 -16.13 -9.29
N MET A 270 -10.23 -15.39 -8.89
CA MET A 270 -10.37 -14.29 -7.95
C MET A 270 -10.81 -13.01 -8.68
N HIS A 271 -11.77 -12.33 -8.06
CA HIS A 271 -12.35 -11.06 -8.49
C HIS A 271 -11.79 -9.87 -7.70
N GLU A 272 -12.10 -8.65 -8.13
CA GLU A 272 -11.77 -7.42 -7.39
C GLU A 272 -12.53 -7.38 -6.06
N GLY A 273 -13.84 -7.15 -6.10
CA GLY A 273 -14.73 -7.23 -4.96
C GLY A 273 -15.91 -8.17 -5.21
N PHE A 274 -16.44 -8.80 -4.17
CA PHE A 274 -17.70 -9.54 -4.20
C PHE A 274 -18.58 -9.18 -2.99
N HIS A 275 -19.89 -9.26 -3.16
CA HIS A 275 -20.82 -8.91 -2.10
C HIS A 275 -20.76 -9.93 -0.94
N ALA A 276 -20.57 -9.46 0.29
CA ALA A 276 -20.35 -10.29 1.49
C ALA A 276 -21.46 -11.32 1.79
N ASP A 277 -22.68 -11.10 1.28
CA ASP A 277 -23.83 -12.02 1.40
C ASP A 277 -24.09 -12.92 0.17
N ASP A 278 -23.45 -12.63 -0.98
CA ASP A 278 -23.73 -13.26 -2.28
C ASP A 278 -22.53 -13.07 -3.25
N ASP A 279 -21.68 -14.08 -3.32
CA ASP A 279 -20.46 -14.12 -4.13
C ASP A 279 -20.70 -14.18 -5.64
N SER A 280 -21.94 -14.42 -6.10
CA SER A 280 -22.28 -14.29 -7.53
C SER A 280 -22.33 -12.83 -8.00
N ARG A 281 -22.34 -11.88 -7.05
CA ARG A 281 -22.30 -10.44 -7.30
C ARG A 281 -20.88 -9.93 -7.08
N TYR A 282 -20.09 -9.88 -8.15
CA TYR A 282 -18.69 -9.47 -8.12
C TYR A 282 -18.34 -8.43 -9.19
N THR A 283 -17.16 -7.81 -9.06
CA THR A 283 -16.55 -6.91 -10.04
C THR A 283 -15.25 -7.49 -10.59
N ARG A 284 -14.93 -7.16 -11.85
CA ARG A 284 -13.76 -7.65 -12.61
C ARG A 284 -13.64 -9.18 -12.65
N GLU A 285 -14.28 -9.78 -13.65
CA GLU A 285 -14.17 -11.22 -13.95
C GLU A 285 -12.73 -11.67 -14.23
N TRP A 286 -11.88 -10.76 -14.75
CA TRP A 286 -10.46 -11.03 -14.97
C TRP A 286 -9.59 -10.01 -14.24
N PHE A 287 -8.99 -10.45 -13.13
CA PHE A 287 -8.06 -9.64 -12.35
C PHE A 287 -6.81 -10.45 -11.94
N SER A 288 -5.74 -10.31 -12.74
CA SER A 288 -4.52 -11.12 -12.58
C SER A 288 -3.82 -10.92 -11.23
N TRP A 289 -3.88 -9.72 -10.66
CA TRP A 289 -3.27 -9.44 -9.37
C TRP A 289 -3.96 -10.21 -8.23
N ALA A 290 -5.29 -10.19 -8.16
CA ALA A 290 -6.02 -10.99 -7.17
C ALA A 290 -5.73 -12.50 -7.32
N ASN A 291 -5.65 -12.99 -8.56
CA ASN A 291 -5.26 -14.39 -8.84
C ASN A 291 -3.82 -14.70 -8.36
N ALA A 292 -2.88 -13.76 -8.56
CA ALA A 292 -1.50 -13.91 -8.11
C ALA A 292 -1.41 -13.92 -6.58
N MET A 293 -2.15 -13.06 -5.88
CA MET A 293 -2.19 -13.03 -4.41
C MET A 293 -2.74 -14.33 -3.81
N PHE A 294 -3.80 -14.89 -4.40
CA PHE A 294 -4.29 -16.23 -4.01
C PHE A 294 -3.21 -17.30 -4.23
N SER A 295 -2.55 -17.26 -5.39
CA SER A 295 -1.49 -18.23 -5.73
C SER A 295 -0.30 -18.12 -4.78
N GLU A 296 0.09 -16.91 -4.39
CA GLU A 296 1.14 -16.66 -3.40
C GLU A 296 0.76 -17.24 -2.04
N LEU A 297 -0.48 -17.03 -1.57
CA LEU A 297 -0.94 -17.63 -0.32
C LEU A 297 -0.92 -19.17 -0.36
N VAL A 298 -1.27 -19.79 -1.49
CA VAL A 298 -1.15 -21.24 -1.67
C VAL A 298 0.31 -21.69 -1.56
N LEU A 299 1.22 -21.00 -2.24
CA LEU A 299 2.66 -21.32 -2.22
C LEU A 299 3.23 -21.16 -0.82
N ASP A 300 2.91 -20.07 -0.14
CA ASP A 300 3.32 -19.80 1.23
C ASP A 300 2.79 -20.86 2.21
N TYR A 301 1.52 -21.26 2.08
CA TYR A 301 0.95 -22.38 2.86
C TYR A 301 1.69 -23.69 2.61
N CYS A 302 2.15 -23.93 1.38
CA CYS A 302 2.95 -25.10 1.02
C CYS A 302 4.43 -24.99 1.44
N GLY A 303 4.85 -23.92 2.13
CA GLY A 303 6.21 -23.72 2.61
C GLY A 303 7.17 -23.09 1.60
N TYR A 304 6.65 -22.52 0.51
CA TYR A 304 7.43 -21.73 -0.44
C TYR A 304 7.36 -20.26 -0.04
N HIS A 305 8.48 -19.73 0.46
CA HIS A 305 8.56 -18.34 0.91
C HIS A 305 9.51 -17.54 0.03
N ILE A 306 9.15 -16.28 -0.23
CA ILE A 306 10.02 -15.31 -0.88
C ILE A 306 11.05 -14.82 0.13
N LYS A 307 12.34 -14.86 -0.23
CA LYS A 307 13.41 -14.25 0.57
C LYS A 307 13.31 -12.74 0.45
N ARG A 308 13.39 -12.06 1.59
CA ARG A 308 13.31 -10.61 1.75
C ARG A 308 14.52 -10.14 2.53
#